data_AF-A0A2R6Q1J1-F1
#
_entry.id   AF-A0A2R6Q1J1-F1
#
_cell.length_a   1.000
_cell.length_b   1.000
_cell.length_c   1.000
_cell.angle_alpha   90.00
_cell.angle_beta   90.00
_cell.angle_gamma   90.00
#
_symmetry.space_group_name_H-M   'P 1'
#
loop_
_entity.id
_entity.type
_entity.pdbx_description
1 polymer ?
#
loop_
_entity_poly.entity_id
_entity_poly.type
_entity_poly.pdbx_seq_one_letter_code
_entity_poly.pdbx_strand_id
1 'polypeptide(L)'
;MAAATLSTTDSEKLSKLQSAVAGLSQISDNEKSGFVNLVSRYLSGEAQHVDWNKIQTPTDKVVVPYDSLAPTPEDPAETKKLLDKLVVLKLNGGLGTTMGCTGPKSVIEVRNGLTFLDLIVIQIESLNSKYGCNVPLLLMNSFNTHDDTQKIVEKYTKSNIEIHTFNQSQYPRLVADEFVPLPCKGNTSKDGWYPPGHGDVFPSLKNSGKLDALLSKGKEYVFVANSDNLGAVVDLKIFNHLIRNKNEYCMEVTPKTLADVKGGTLISYEGKVQ
;
A
#
# COMPACT_ATOMS: atom_id res chain seq x y z
N MET A 1 -29.00 0.50 -7.69
CA MET A 1 -28.00 1.05 -8.62
C MET A 1 -28.21 0.37 -9.95
N ALA A 2 -28.54 1.13 -11.00
CA ALA A 2 -28.59 0.58 -12.35
C ALA A 2 -27.14 0.33 -12.79
N ALA A 3 -26.79 -0.91 -13.12
CA ALA A 3 -25.50 -1.23 -13.72
C ALA A 3 -25.38 -0.45 -15.03
N ALA A 4 -24.41 0.45 -15.12
CA ALA A 4 -24.18 1.17 -16.37
C ALA A 4 -23.75 0.14 -17.43
N THR A 5 -24.57 -0.02 -18.46
CA THR A 5 -24.31 -0.97 -19.54
C THR A 5 -23.21 -0.36 -20.41
N LEU A 6 -22.07 -1.07 -20.56
CA LEU A 6 -20.99 -0.65 -21.46
C LEU A 6 -21.55 -0.32 -22.84
N SER A 7 -21.03 0.73 -23.49
CA SER A 7 -21.36 1.00 -24.88
C SER A 7 -20.94 -0.18 -25.76
N THR A 8 -21.57 -0.37 -26.92
CA THR A 8 -21.19 -1.44 -27.85
C THR A 8 -19.71 -1.33 -28.24
N THR A 9 -19.22 -0.11 -28.49
CA THR A 9 -17.83 0.17 -28.81
C THR A 9 -16.87 -0.18 -27.67
N ASP A 10 -17.22 0.15 -26.42
CA ASP A 10 -16.36 -0.15 -25.27
C ASP A 10 -16.40 -1.63 -24.88
N SER A 11 -17.53 -2.31 -25.11
CA SER A 11 -17.64 -3.76 -24.99
C SER A 11 -16.71 -4.48 -25.98
N GLU A 12 -16.64 -4.00 -27.23
CA GLU A 12 -15.71 -4.53 -28.23
C GLU A 12 -14.25 -4.27 -27.84
N LYS A 13 -13.91 -3.07 -27.36
CA LYS A 13 -12.56 -2.76 -26.85
C LYS A 13 -12.18 -3.69 -25.70
N LEU A 14 -13.09 -3.92 -24.75
CA LEU A 14 -12.85 -4.79 -23.60
C LEU A 14 -12.63 -6.25 -24.03
N SER A 15 -13.42 -6.76 -24.98
CA SER A 15 -13.25 -8.12 -25.52
C SER A 15 -11.90 -8.31 -26.24
N LYS A 16 -11.50 -7.32 -27.06
CA LYS A 16 -10.19 -7.31 -27.72
C LYS A 16 -9.06 -7.26 -26.68
N LEU A 17 -9.21 -6.42 -25.66
CA LEU A 17 -8.24 -6.30 -24.57
C LEU A 17 -8.09 -7.62 -23.79
N GLN A 18 -9.21 -8.26 -23.44
CA GLN A 18 -9.20 -9.56 -22.75
C GLN A 18 -8.43 -10.62 -23.55
N SER A 19 -8.69 -10.67 -24.86
CA SER A 19 -7.99 -11.59 -25.78
C SER A 19 -6.49 -11.29 -25.84
N ALA A 20 -6.10 -10.02 -25.91
CA ALA A 20 -4.70 -9.61 -25.94
C ALA A 20 -3.97 -9.93 -24.61
N VAL A 21 -4.61 -9.64 -23.47
CA VAL A 21 -4.07 -9.89 -22.12
C VAL A 21 -3.95 -11.38 -21.83
N ALA A 22 -4.87 -12.21 -22.34
CA ALA A 22 -4.80 -13.66 -22.20
C ALA A 22 -3.49 -14.23 -22.80
N GLY A 23 -3.00 -13.63 -23.88
CA GLY A 23 -1.75 -14.00 -24.55
C GLY A 23 -0.46 -13.54 -23.84
N LEU A 24 -0.55 -12.73 -22.78
CA LEU A 24 0.63 -12.26 -22.03
C LEU A 24 1.06 -13.33 -21.00
N SER A 25 2.14 -14.05 -21.30
CA SER A 25 2.67 -15.11 -20.43
C SER A 25 3.52 -14.59 -19.26
N GLN A 26 3.90 -13.31 -19.27
CA GLN A 26 4.74 -12.68 -18.26
C GLN A 26 3.99 -12.31 -16.96
N ILE A 27 2.67 -12.40 -16.97
CA ILE A 27 1.81 -12.05 -15.84
C ILE A 27 0.91 -13.23 -15.48
N SER A 28 0.62 -13.36 -14.18
CA SER A 28 -0.26 -14.37 -13.61
C SER A 28 -1.73 -14.15 -13.99
N ASP A 29 -2.55 -15.19 -13.83
CA ASP A 29 -3.99 -15.09 -14.09
C ASP A 29 -4.70 -14.10 -13.15
N ASN A 30 -4.18 -13.93 -11.93
CA ASN A 30 -4.65 -12.90 -10.99
C ASN A 30 -4.35 -11.49 -11.52
N GLU A 31 -3.18 -11.26 -12.08
CA GLU A 31 -2.79 -9.97 -12.67
C GLU A 31 -3.60 -9.67 -13.94
N LYS A 32 -3.79 -10.68 -14.81
CA LYS A 32 -4.66 -10.56 -16.00
C LYS A 32 -6.07 -10.14 -15.60
N SER A 33 -6.66 -10.84 -14.63
CA SER A 33 -8.02 -10.58 -14.14
C SER A 33 -8.13 -9.19 -13.49
N GLY A 34 -7.17 -8.84 -12.64
CA GLY A 34 -7.13 -7.53 -11.98
C GLY A 34 -7.00 -6.37 -12.96
N PHE A 35 -6.14 -6.51 -13.97
CA PHE A 35 -5.96 -5.52 -15.01
C PHE A 35 -7.22 -5.35 -15.88
N VAL A 36 -7.83 -6.45 -16.34
CA VAL A 36 -9.08 -6.40 -17.10
C VAL A 36 -10.20 -5.73 -16.28
N ASN A 37 -10.32 -6.05 -14.99
CA ASN A 37 -11.31 -5.44 -14.11
C ASN A 37 -11.07 -3.92 -13.94
N LEU A 38 -9.81 -3.50 -13.81
CA LEU A 38 -9.44 -2.09 -13.75
C LEU A 38 -9.86 -1.35 -15.03
N VAL A 39 -9.54 -1.91 -16.19
CA VAL A 39 -9.87 -1.30 -17.48
C VAL A 39 -11.38 -1.34 -17.76
N SER A 40 -12.07 -2.39 -17.33
CA SER A 40 -13.53 -2.47 -17.41
C SER A 40 -14.20 -1.34 -16.63
N ARG A 41 -13.72 -1.02 -15.41
CA ARG A 41 -14.24 0.13 -14.63
C ARG A 41 -13.89 1.48 -15.25
N TYR A 42 -12.71 1.58 -15.87
CA TYR A 42 -12.33 2.78 -16.63
C TYR A 42 -13.28 3.01 -17.81
N LEU A 43 -13.60 1.96 -18.57
CA LEU A 43 -14.49 2.03 -19.74
C LEU A 43 -15.96 2.20 -19.35
N SER A 44 -16.42 1.57 -18.27
CA SER A 44 -17.82 1.70 -17.84
C SER A 44 -18.15 3.13 -17.39
N GLY A 45 -17.13 3.91 -17.02
CA GLY A 45 -17.33 5.25 -16.49
C GLY A 45 -18.13 5.23 -15.18
N GLU A 46 -18.18 4.10 -14.46
CA GLU A 46 -18.73 4.00 -13.10
C GLU A 46 -17.81 4.75 -12.12
N ALA A 47 -17.67 6.05 -12.33
CA ALA A 47 -17.17 6.97 -11.35
C ALA A 47 -18.33 7.24 -10.39
N GLN A 48 -18.07 7.09 -9.09
CA GLN A 48 -18.90 7.78 -8.12
C GLN A 48 -18.70 9.28 -8.34
N HIS A 49 -19.62 9.90 -9.07
CA HIS A 49 -19.65 11.35 -9.19
C HIS A 49 -20.04 11.91 -7.83
N VAL A 50 -19.09 12.61 -7.21
CA VAL A 50 -19.32 13.27 -5.92
C VAL A 50 -20.19 14.49 -6.16
N ASP A 51 -21.41 14.46 -5.64
CA ASP A 51 -22.29 15.63 -5.59
C ASP A 51 -21.78 16.59 -4.53
N TRP A 52 -21.24 17.72 -4.96
CA TRP A 52 -20.64 18.72 -4.09
C TRP A 52 -21.55 19.13 -2.93
N ASN A 53 -22.87 19.18 -3.15
CA ASN A 53 -23.83 19.63 -2.13
C ASN A 53 -24.04 18.61 -1.01
N LYS A 54 -23.63 17.36 -1.21
CA LYS A 54 -23.73 16.29 -0.20
C LYS A 54 -22.46 16.14 0.64
N ILE A 55 -21.39 16.87 0.30
CA ILE A 55 -20.13 16.82 1.05
C ILE A 55 -20.31 17.46 2.41
N GLN A 56 -19.88 16.76 3.46
CA GLN A 56 -19.86 17.27 4.83
C GLN A 56 -18.48 17.11 5.45
N THR A 57 -18.15 18.01 6.39
CA THR A 57 -16.94 17.86 7.20
C THR A 57 -17.12 16.68 8.16
N PRO A 58 -16.16 15.74 8.23
CA PRO A 58 -16.20 14.68 9.22
C PRO A 58 -16.28 15.23 10.65
N THR A 59 -17.01 14.54 11.52
CA THR A 59 -17.07 14.91 12.94
C THR A 59 -15.82 14.42 13.69
N ASP A 60 -15.56 14.97 14.87
CA ASP A 60 -14.47 14.52 15.77
C ASP A 60 -14.63 13.08 16.27
N LYS A 61 -15.78 12.44 16.02
CA LYS A 61 -15.99 11.00 16.26
C LYS A 61 -15.48 10.13 15.11
N VAL A 62 -15.37 10.72 13.93
CA VAL A 62 -14.97 10.07 12.68
C VAL A 62 -13.50 10.35 12.39
N VAL A 63 -13.10 11.62 12.46
CA VAL A 63 -11.70 12.05 12.43
C VAL A 63 -11.32 12.44 13.84
N VAL A 64 -10.88 11.45 14.61
CA VAL A 64 -10.63 11.59 16.04
C VAL A 64 -9.34 12.40 16.29
N PRO A 65 -9.37 13.51 17.05
CA PRO A 65 -8.17 14.25 17.39
C PRO A 65 -7.19 13.39 18.20
N TYR A 66 -5.92 13.36 17.81
CA TYR A 66 -4.89 12.54 18.44
C TYR A 66 -4.75 12.78 19.96
N ASP A 67 -4.87 14.04 20.39
CA ASP A 67 -4.74 14.43 21.80
C ASP A 67 -5.88 13.87 22.67
N SER A 68 -7.02 13.53 22.05
CA SER A 68 -8.16 12.90 22.74
C SER A 68 -7.99 11.38 22.92
N LEU A 69 -7.00 10.76 22.28
CA LEU A 69 -6.76 9.33 22.38
C LEU A 69 -6.24 8.98 23.79
N ALA A 70 -6.75 7.87 24.32
CA ALA A 70 -6.27 7.31 25.57
C ALA A 70 -4.75 7.07 25.53
N PRO A 71 -4.05 7.23 26.67
CA PRO A 71 -2.62 6.95 26.73
C PRO A 71 -2.31 5.48 26.40
N THR A 72 -1.03 5.22 26.11
CA THR A 72 -0.50 3.86 25.97
C THR A 72 -0.71 3.09 27.27
N PRO A 73 -1.01 1.78 27.23
CA PRO A 73 -1.08 0.96 28.43
C PRO A 73 0.20 1.07 29.27
N GLU A 74 0.06 1.27 30.58
CA GLU A 74 1.19 1.36 31.50
C GLU A 74 1.88 0.01 31.68
N ASP A 75 1.12 -1.09 31.58
CA ASP A 75 1.64 -2.46 31.68
C ASP A 75 2.39 -2.86 30.40
N PRO A 76 3.70 -3.17 30.49
CA PRO A 76 4.46 -3.71 29.36
C PRO A 76 3.89 -5.00 28.79
N ALA A 77 3.24 -5.84 29.61
CA ALA A 77 2.64 -7.09 29.14
C ALA A 77 1.41 -6.84 28.27
N GLU A 78 0.60 -5.82 28.57
CA GLU A 78 -0.49 -5.38 27.70
C GLU A 78 0.04 -4.79 26.40
N THR A 79 1.07 -3.94 26.48
CA THR A 79 1.72 -3.38 25.28
C THR A 79 2.28 -4.47 24.37
N LYS A 80 2.93 -5.49 24.95
CA LYS A 80 3.41 -6.65 24.21
C LYS A 80 2.27 -7.38 23.50
N LYS A 81 1.15 -7.65 24.19
CA LYS A 81 -0.03 -8.32 23.59
C LYS A 81 -0.62 -7.53 22.42
N LEU A 82 -0.63 -6.19 22.51
CA LEU A 82 -1.01 -5.35 21.37
C LEU A 82 -0.04 -5.58 20.22
N LEU A 83 1.25 -5.34 20.44
CA LEU A 83 2.30 -5.43 19.41
C LEU A 83 2.40 -6.82 18.77
N ASP A 84 2.12 -7.89 19.51
CA ASP A 84 2.08 -9.24 18.98
C ASP A 84 1.00 -9.42 17.90
N LYS A 85 -0.02 -8.57 17.85
CA LYS A 85 -1.06 -8.53 16.80
C LYS A 85 -0.73 -7.62 15.61
N LEU A 86 0.33 -6.82 15.71
CA LEU A 86 0.70 -5.82 14.71
C LEU A 86 1.66 -6.39 13.65
N VAL A 87 1.50 -5.88 12.43
CA VAL A 87 2.42 -6.00 11.31
C VAL A 87 2.76 -4.60 10.80
N VAL A 88 4.02 -4.31 10.50
CA VAL A 88 4.41 -3.06 9.85
C VAL A 88 4.67 -3.31 8.38
N LEU A 89 3.98 -2.61 7.47
CA LEU A 89 4.16 -2.72 6.03
C LEU A 89 4.65 -1.38 5.47
N LYS A 90 5.76 -1.42 4.74
CA LYS A 90 6.31 -0.25 4.05
C LYS A 90 6.14 -0.38 2.54
N LEU A 91 5.55 0.65 1.94
CA LEU A 91 5.37 0.77 0.49
C LEU A 91 6.74 1.09 -0.13
N ASN A 92 7.32 0.11 -0.82
CA ASN A 92 8.68 0.13 -1.36
C ASN A 92 8.72 -0.13 -2.88
N GLY A 93 7.62 0.12 -3.57
CA GLY A 93 7.52 -0.05 -5.02
C GLY A 93 8.10 1.10 -5.84
N GLY A 94 8.34 2.25 -5.20
CA GLY A 94 8.76 3.50 -5.84
C GLY A 94 10.27 3.58 -6.08
N LEU A 95 10.64 4.11 -7.23
CA LEU A 95 12.02 4.42 -7.59
C LEU A 95 12.42 5.81 -7.10
N GLY A 96 13.71 5.99 -6.81
CA GLY A 96 14.31 7.28 -6.48
C GLY A 96 14.66 8.14 -7.71
N THR A 97 14.02 7.94 -8.86
CA THR A 97 14.40 8.57 -10.14
C THR A 97 14.32 10.09 -10.11
N THR A 98 13.33 10.65 -9.39
CA THR A 98 13.20 12.11 -9.19
C THR A 98 14.35 12.70 -8.37
N MET A 99 15.08 11.86 -7.63
CA MET A 99 16.27 12.22 -6.87
C MET A 99 17.57 11.80 -7.59
N GLY A 100 17.48 11.34 -8.85
CA GLY A 100 18.63 10.89 -9.64
C GLY A 100 19.14 9.49 -9.29
N CYS A 101 18.40 8.70 -8.51
CA CYS A 101 18.78 7.35 -8.13
C CYS A 101 18.11 6.30 -9.03
N THR A 102 18.84 5.22 -9.32
CA THR A 102 18.34 4.11 -10.16
C THR A 102 17.62 3.02 -9.37
N GLY A 103 17.74 3.01 -8.05
CA GLY A 103 17.18 1.99 -7.17
C GLY A 103 15.92 2.41 -6.40
N PRO A 104 15.46 1.57 -5.45
CA PRO A 104 14.35 1.89 -4.56
C PRO A 104 14.66 3.14 -3.73
N LYS A 105 13.68 4.01 -3.52
CA LYS A 105 13.90 5.25 -2.75
C LYS A 105 14.35 4.99 -1.30
N SER A 106 13.96 3.83 -0.75
CA SER A 106 14.29 3.42 0.62
C SER A 106 15.78 3.18 0.88
N VAL A 107 16.59 3.04 -0.17
CA VAL A 107 18.03 2.74 -0.08
C VAL A 107 18.90 3.99 -0.12
N ILE A 108 18.27 5.17 -0.25
CA ILE A 108 18.96 6.45 -0.23
C ILE A 108 19.41 6.73 1.20
N GLU A 109 20.67 7.12 1.34
CA GLU A 109 21.24 7.57 2.62
C GLU A 109 20.54 8.85 3.09
N VAL A 110 20.06 8.83 4.33
CA VAL A 110 19.41 9.98 4.97
C VAL A 110 20.37 10.70 5.89
N ARG A 111 21.06 9.96 6.77
CA ARG A 111 22.01 10.53 7.73
C ARG A 111 23.02 9.51 8.22
N ASN A 112 24.26 9.92 8.44
CA ASN A 112 25.31 9.13 9.09
C ASN A 112 25.51 7.73 8.46
N GLY A 113 25.45 7.61 7.13
CA GLY A 113 25.55 6.30 6.45
C GLY A 113 24.29 5.44 6.52
N LEU A 114 23.20 5.90 7.15
CA LEU A 114 21.96 5.14 7.33
C LEU A 114 20.94 5.52 6.27
N THR A 115 20.40 4.52 5.59
CA THR A 115 19.31 4.65 4.62
C THR A 115 17.95 4.74 5.32
N PHE A 116 16.88 5.07 4.58
CA PHE A 116 15.52 4.99 5.13
C PHE A 116 15.21 3.58 5.65
N LEU A 117 15.60 2.55 4.91
CA LEU A 117 15.38 1.17 5.32
C LEU A 117 16.15 0.82 6.60
N ASP A 118 17.38 1.33 6.76
CA ASP A 118 18.14 1.16 8.02
C ASP A 118 17.39 1.74 9.20
N LEU A 119 16.89 2.98 9.06
CA LEU A 119 16.18 3.65 10.14
C LEU A 119 14.87 2.93 10.49
N ILE A 120 14.14 2.42 9.50
CA ILE A 120 12.92 1.64 9.72
C ILE A 120 13.24 0.32 10.46
N VAL A 121 14.29 -0.38 10.05
CA VAL A 121 14.72 -1.62 10.72
C VAL A 121 15.12 -1.34 12.17
N ILE A 122 15.92 -0.30 12.41
CA ILE A 122 16.33 0.12 13.76
C ILE A 122 15.12 0.47 14.63
N GLN A 123 14.12 1.17 14.09
CA GLN A 123 12.90 1.52 14.82
C GLN A 123 12.15 0.27 15.30
N ILE A 124 11.95 -0.72 14.43
CA ILE A 124 11.19 -1.93 14.74
C ILE A 124 12.02 -2.88 15.62
N GLU A 125 13.33 -3.00 15.38
CA GLU A 125 14.23 -3.78 16.23
C GLU A 125 14.30 -3.21 17.65
N SER A 126 14.35 -1.88 17.79
CA SER A 126 14.27 -1.22 19.10
C SER A 126 12.93 -1.47 19.77
N LEU A 127 11.83 -1.50 19.01
CA LEU A 127 10.48 -1.79 19.53
C LEU A 127 10.40 -3.24 20.05
N ASN A 128 10.86 -4.20 19.25
CA ASN A 128 10.92 -5.63 19.59
C ASN A 128 11.76 -5.87 20.84
N SER A 129 12.94 -5.24 20.91
CA SER A 129 13.85 -5.38 22.05
C SER A 129 13.31 -4.73 23.33
N LYS A 130 12.64 -3.57 23.21
CA LYS A 130 12.07 -2.85 24.35
C LYS A 130 10.90 -3.58 25.00
N TYR A 131 10.01 -4.16 24.20
CA TYR A 131 8.78 -4.79 24.70
C TYR A 131 8.81 -6.33 24.65
N GLY A 132 9.91 -6.93 24.20
CA GLY A 132 10.04 -8.38 24.04
C GLY A 132 9.04 -8.98 23.05
N CYS A 133 8.56 -8.19 22.08
CA CYS A 133 7.61 -8.62 21.06
C CYS A 133 8.31 -9.00 19.74
N ASN A 134 7.55 -9.59 18.82
CA ASN A 134 8.02 -9.90 17.47
C ASN A 134 7.09 -9.26 16.42
N VAL A 135 7.30 -7.98 16.16
CA VAL A 135 6.63 -7.23 15.10
C VAL A 135 7.40 -7.45 13.79
N PRO A 136 6.78 -8.09 12.78
CA PRO A 136 7.41 -8.28 11.48
C PRO A 136 7.33 -7.01 10.62
N LEU A 137 8.36 -6.81 9.80
CA LEU A 137 8.42 -5.79 8.77
C LEU A 137 8.13 -6.41 7.40
N LEU A 138 7.09 -5.94 6.72
CA LEU A 138 6.78 -6.27 5.35
C LEU A 138 7.22 -5.13 4.41
N LEU A 139 7.95 -5.48 3.36
CA LEU A 139 8.31 -4.56 2.27
C LEU A 139 7.51 -4.96 1.03
N MET A 140 6.60 -4.09 0.62
CA MET A 140 5.88 -4.25 -0.64
C MET A 140 6.71 -3.63 -1.77
N ASN A 141 7.41 -4.48 -2.49
CA ASN A 141 8.30 -4.11 -3.59
C ASN A 141 7.52 -4.07 -4.92
N SER A 142 8.20 -3.63 -5.99
CA SER A 142 7.78 -3.82 -7.37
C SER A 142 8.85 -4.59 -8.13
N PHE A 143 8.56 -5.03 -9.35
CA PHE A 143 9.56 -5.59 -10.27
C PHE A 143 10.74 -4.62 -10.56
N ASN A 144 10.59 -3.33 -10.26
CA ASN A 144 11.67 -2.34 -10.38
C ASN A 144 12.56 -2.29 -9.14
N THR A 145 12.07 -2.67 -7.97
CA THR A 145 12.77 -2.49 -6.68
C THR A 145 13.13 -3.80 -5.98
N HIS A 146 12.58 -4.93 -6.42
CA HIS A 146 12.69 -6.21 -5.72
C HIS A 146 14.14 -6.68 -5.55
N ASP A 147 14.88 -6.81 -6.66
CA ASP A 147 16.22 -7.41 -6.66
C ASP A 147 17.21 -6.60 -5.81
N ASP A 148 17.12 -5.27 -5.88
CA ASP A 148 17.95 -4.38 -5.07
C ASP A 148 17.57 -4.45 -3.60
N THR A 149 16.27 -4.55 -3.30
CA THR A 149 15.79 -4.71 -1.92
C THR A 149 16.26 -6.05 -1.33
N GLN A 150 16.22 -7.15 -2.09
CA GLN A 150 16.68 -8.47 -1.62
C GLN A 150 18.14 -8.44 -1.16
N LYS A 151 19.03 -7.88 -1.98
CA LYS A 151 20.46 -7.77 -1.64
C LYS A 151 20.70 -6.98 -0.36
N ILE A 152 19.85 -5.99 -0.08
CA ILE A 152 20.00 -5.13 1.08
C ILE A 152 19.42 -5.79 2.33
N VAL A 153 18.29 -6.51 2.24
CA VAL A 153 17.69 -7.14 3.42
C VAL A 153 18.57 -8.25 4.01
N GLU A 154 19.45 -8.86 3.20
CA GLU A 154 20.46 -9.83 3.67
C GLU A 154 21.38 -9.28 4.76
N LYS A 155 21.59 -7.95 4.82
CA LYS A 155 22.42 -7.34 5.87
C LYS A 155 21.79 -7.44 7.26
N TYR A 156 20.47 -7.66 7.33
CA TYR A 156 19.72 -7.72 8.59
C TYR A 156 19.41 -9.15 9.05
N THR A 157 19.98 -10.19 8.44
CA THR A 157 19.71 -11.59 8.84
C THR A 157 20.07 -11.88 10.31
N LYS A 158 20.97 -11.10 10.91
CA LYS A 158 21.36 -11.21 12.34
C LYS A 158 20.59 -10.27 13.26
N SER A 159 19.76 -9.37 12.72
CA SER A 159 18.97 -8.43 13.50
C SER A 159 17.76 -9.11 14.13
N ASN A 160 17.27 -8.57 15.25
CA ASN A 160 16.12 -9.10 15.97
C ASN A 160 14.78 -8.62 15.34
N ILE A 161 14.60 -8.93 14.06
CA ILE A 161 13.43 -8.53 13.28
C ILE A 161 13.15 -9.55 12.16
N GLU A 162 11.88 -9.95 12.03
CA GLU A 162 11.43 -10.73 10.90
C GLU A 162 11.10 -9.81 9.73
N ILE A 163 11.92 -9.84 8.67
CA ILE A 163 11.69 -9.07 7.44
C ILE A 163 11.10 -9.98 6.37
N HIS A 164 9.97 -9.57 5.82
CA HIS A 164 9.31 -10.22 4.70
C HIS A 164 9.24 -9.26 3.51
N THR A 165 9.39 -9.81 2.32
CA THR A 165 9.26 -9.07 1.06
C THR A 165 8.24 -9.75 0.18
N PHE A 166 7.46 -8.98 -0.56
CA PHE A 166 6.62 -9.48 -1.65
C PHE A 166 6.54 -8.43 -2.76
N ASN A 167 6.23 -8.87 -3.98
CA ASN A 167 5.99 -7.95 -5.08
C ASN A 167 4.51 -7.63 -5.17
N GLN A 168 4.23 -6.35 -5.45
CA GLN A 168 2.94 -5.94 -5.98
C GLN A 168 2.79 -6.38 -7.45
N SER A 169 1.57 -6.34 -7.97
CA SER A 169 1.21 -6.72 -9.33
C SER A 169 2.02 -5.96 -10.39
N GLN A 170 2.20 -6.58 -11.55
CA GLN A 170 2.78 -5.98 -12.75
C GLN A 170 1.71 -5.90 -13.86
N TYR A 171 1.26 -4.70 -14.22
CA TYR A 171 0.27 -4.51 -15.28
C TYR A 171 0.90 -4.00 -16.57
N PRO A 172 0.39 -4.40 -17.75
CA PRO A 172 0.89 -3.89 -19.02
C PRO A 172 0.44 -2.44 -19.22
N ARG A 173 1.34 -1.58 -19.69
CA ARG A 173 0.95 -0.23 -20.15
C ARG A 173 0.06 -0.34 -21.37
N LEU A 174 -0.88 0.58 -21.52
CA LEU A 174 -1.73 0.69 -22.70
C LEU A 174 -1.21 1.78 -23.63
N VAL A 175 -1.19 1.49 -24.93
CA VAL A 175 -1.02 2.50 -25.96
C VAL A 175 -2.33 3.27 -26.08
N ALA A 176 -2.30 4.57 -25.78
CA ALA A 176 -3.50 5.39 -25.68
C ALA A 176 -4.34 5.40 -26.97
N ASP A 177 -3.69 5.59 -28.12
CA ASP A 177 -4.37 5.74 -29.41
C ASP A 177 -5.00 4.43 -29.92
N GLU A 178 -4.36 3.30 -29.62
CA GLU A 178 -4.74 1.98 -30.15
C GLU A 178 -5.51 1.12 -29.14
N PHE A 179 -5.46 1.49 -27.85
CA PHE A 179 -6.05 0.75 -26.75
C PHE A 179 -5.56 -0.72 -26.64
N VAL A 180 -4.29 -0.95 -26.97
CA VAL A 180 -3.65 -2.27 -26.90
C VAL A 180 -2.54 -2.31 -25.85
N PRO A 181 -2.32 -3.46 -25.19
CA PRO A 181 -1.18 -3.63 -24.30
C PRO A 181 0.14 -3.41 -25.06
N LEU A 182 1.01 -2.53 -24.55
CA LEU A 182 2.30 -2.24 -25.14
C LEU A 182 3.20 -3.49 -25.31
N PRO A 183 3.18 -4.48 -24.38
CA PRO A 183 3.89 -5.75 -24.60
C PRO A 183 3.42 -6.54 -25.82
N CYS A 184 2.15 -6.43 -26.24
CA CYS A 184 1.64 -7.07 -27.45
C CYS A 184 2.21 -6.44 -28.73
N LYS A 185 2.78 -5.23 -28.66
CA LYS A 185 3.46 -4.56 -29.79
C LYS A 185 4.95 -4.92 -29.89
N GLY A 186 5.41 -5.93 -29.15
CA GLY A 186 6.79 -6.39 -29.14
C GLY A 186 7.70 -5.70 -28.11
N ASN A 187 7.21 -4.68 -27.37
CA ASN A 187 7.97 -4.08 -26.29
C ASN A 187 7.69 -4.80 -24.96
N THR A 188 8.37 -5.93 -24.77
CA THR A 188 8.29 -6.75 -23.55
C THR A 188 9.28 -6.34 -22.47
N SER A 189 10.05 -5.27 -22.68
CA SER A 189 10.99 -4.73 -21.69
C SER A 189 10.25 -4.16 -20.46
N LYS A 190 10.99 -3.77 -19.41
CA LYS A 190 10.40 -3.17 -18.19
C LYS A 190 9.50 -1.96 -18.49
N ASP A 191 9.79 -1.21 -19.55
CA ASP A 191 8.99 -0.05 -19.97
C ASP A 191 7.61 -0.41 -20.52
N GLY A 192 7.39 -1.67 -20.91
CA GLY A 192 6.10 -2.22 -21.29
C GLY A 192 5.12 -2.37 -20.12
N TRP A 193 5.60 -2.22 -18.88
CA TRP A 193 4.86 -2.55 -17.68
C TRP A 193 4.88 -1.42 -16.65
N TYR A 194 3.95 -1.49 -15.69
CA TYR A 194 3.93 -0.59 -14.55
C TYR A 194 3.34 -1.29 -13.32
N PRO A 195 3.79 -0.94 -12.10
CA PRO A 195 3.07 -1.33 -10.89
C PRO A 195 1.78 -0.49 -10.75
N PRO A 196 0.62 -1.09 -10.46
CA PRO A 196 -0.68 -0.39 -10.44
C PRO A 196 -0.93 0.47 -9.18
N GLY A 197 0.10 1.18 -8.72
CA GLY A 197 0.05 2.07 -7.57
C GLY A 197 -0.11 1.35 -6.23
N HIS A 198 -0.11 2.10 -5.13
CA HIS A 198 -0.16 1.53 -3.79
C HIS A 198 -1.53 0.93 -3.41
N GLY A 199 -2.60 1.22 -4.17
CA GLY A 199 -3.92 0.59 -3.96
C GLY A 199 -3.91 -0.93 -4.20
N ASP A 200 -2.90 -1.42 -4.92
CA ASP A 200 -2.68 -2.85 -5.16
C ASP A 200 -2.13 -3.60 -3.93
N VAL A 201 -1.84 -2.90 -2.82
CA VAL A 201 -1.38 -3.53 -1.57
C VAL A 201 -2.33 -4.62 -1.08
N PHE A 202 -3.65 -4.42 -1.17
CA PHE A 202 -4.63 -5.39 -0.70
C PHE A 202 -4.64 -6.68 -1.52
N PRO A 203 -4.86 -6.65 -2.86
CA PRO A 203 -4.82 -7.85 -3.66
C PRO A 203 -3.43 -8.51 -3.64
N SER A 204 -2.34 -7.74 -3.68
CA SER A 204 -0.99 -8.31 -3.69
C SER A 204 -0.59 -8.95 -2.36
N LEU A 205 -0.98 -8.36 -1.22
CA LEU A 205 -0.75 -8.98 0.09
C LEU A 205 -1.50 -10.31 0.19
N LYS A 206 -2.74 -10.37 -0.30
CA LYS A 206 -3.52 -11.60 -0.38
C LYS A 206 -2.88 -12.63 -1.31
N ASN A 207 -2.59 -12.25 -2.55
CA ASN A 207 -2.04 -13.14 -3.58
C ASN A 207 -0.65 -13.67 -3.23
N SER A 208 0.13 -12.94 -2.42
CA SER A 208 1.45 -13.39 -1.94
C SER A 208 1.37 -14.53 -0.92
N GLY A 209 0.17 -14.86 -0.40
CA GLY A 209 -0.03 -15.79 0.71
C GLY A 209 0.45 -15.27 2.08
N LYS A 210 1.03 -14.06 2.12
CA LYS A 210 1.50 -13.44 3.37
C LYS A 210 0.35 -13.06 4.28
N LEU A 211 -0.80 -12.65 3.74
CA LEU A 211 -1.98 -12.36 4.55
C LEU A 211 -2.38 -13.56 5.42
N ASP A 212 -2.58 -14.73 4.82
CA ASP A 212 -2.98 -15.95 5.53
C ASP A 212 -1.89 -16.43 6.50
N ALA A 213 -0.61 -16.30 6.10
CA ALA A 213 0.53 -16.63 6.96
C ALA A 213 0.61 -15.71 8.19
N LEU A 214 0.26 -14.43 8.07
CA LEU A 214 0.24 -13.48 9.19
C LEU A 214 -0.97 -13.72 10.09
N LEU A 215 -2.15 -13.96 9.51
CA LEU A 215 -3.36 -14.30 10.25
C LEU A 215 -3.18 -15.57 11.08
N SER A 216 -2.54 -16.61 10.52
CA SER A 216 -2.26 -17.85 11.26
C SER A 216 -1.28 -17.67 12.43
N LYS A 217 -0.45 -16.62 12.39
CA LYS A 217 0.40 -16.19 13.52
C LYS A 217 -0.33 -15.29 14.54
N GLY A 218 -1.64 -15.08 14.38
CA GLY A 218 -2.44 -14.24 15.29
C GLY A 218 -2.30 -12.74 15.08
N LYS A 219 -1.80 -12.30 13.91
CA LYS A 219 -1.78 -10.89 13.54
C LYS A 219 -3.20 -10.43 13.18
N GLU A 220 -3.57 -9.21 13.59
CA GLU A 220 -4.92 -8.65 13.37
C GLU A 220 -4.88 -7.33 12.57
N TYR A 221 -3.80 -6.55 12.68
CA TYR A 221 -3.69 -5.23 12.05
C TYR A 221 -2.37 -5.06 11.28
N VAL A 222 -2.45 -4.30 10.18
CA VAL A 222 -1.29 -3.87 9.41
C VAL A 222 -1.18 -2.35 9.43
N PHE A 223 -0.04 -1.84 9.88
CA PHE A 223 0.32 -0.43 9.78
C PHE A 223 1.04 -0.18 8.46
N VAL A 224 0.38 0.54 7.55
CA VAL A 224 0.90 0.83 6.19
C VAL A 224 1.44 2.26 6.14
N ALA A 225 2.67 2.42 5.67
CA ALA A 225 3.25 3.74 5.40
C ALA A 225 4.23 3.69 4.23
N ASN A 226 4.55 4.86 3.66
CA ASN A 226 5.63 4.93 2.67
C ASN A 226 6.98 4.60 3.32
N SER A 227 7.86 3.97 2.54
CA SER A 227 9.23 3.67 2.97
C SER A 227 10.12 4.91 3.13
N ASP A 228 9.73 6.06 2.59
CA ASP A 228 10.45 7.34 2.68
C ASP A 228 9.88 8.29 3.75
N ASN A 229 8.83 7.89 4.48
CA ASN A 229 8.29 8.67 5.59
C ASN A 229 8.86 8.19 6.93
N LEU A 230 9.88 8.88 7.43
CA LEU A 230 10.52 8.56 8.72
C LEU A 230 9.67 8.93 9.95
N GLY A 231 8.68 9.80 9.79
CA GLY A 231 7.75 10.16 10.85
C GLY A 231 6.70 9.07 11.14
N ALA A 232 6.51 8.14 10.20
CA ALA A 232 5.57 7.03 10.32
C ALA A 232 6.14 5.90 11.19
N VAL A 233 6.22 6.14 12.49
CA VAL A 233 6.60 5.17 13.52
C VAL A 233 5.36 4.48 14.10
N VAL A 234 5.55 3.33 14.75
CA VAL A 234 4.44 2.63 15.43
C VAL A 234 3.97 3.46 16.63
N ASP A 235 2.73 3.93 16.57
CA ASP A 235 2.08 4.66 17.66
C ASP A 235 1.12 3.76 18.44
N LEU A 236 1.43 3.53 19.71
CA LEU A 236 0.66 2.66 20.59
C LEU A 236 -0.66 3.28 21.05
N LYS A 237 -0.80 4.61 21.10
CA LYS A 237 -2.08 5.27 21.42
C LYS A 237 -3.08 5.03 20.31
N ILE A 238 -2.66 5.23 19.06
CA ILE A 238 -3.48 4.95 17.88
C ILE A 238 -3.87 3.48 17.88
N PHE A 239 -2.90 2.58 17.98
CA PHE A 239 -3.17 1.16 17.88
C PHE A 239 -4.09 0.61 18.99
N ASN A 240 -3.90 1.08 20.24
CA ASN A 240 -4.80 0.77 21.35
C ASN A 240 -6.24 1.24 21.07
N HIS A 241 -6.40 2.44 20.50
CA HIS A 241 -7.72 2.95 20.11
C HIS A 241 -8.40 2.06 19.07
N LEU A 242 -7.67 1.61 18.04
CA LEU A 242 -8.21 0.76 16.98
C LEU A 242 -8.72 -0.57 17.53
N ILE A 243 -7.93 -1.23 18.38
CA ILE A 243 -8.31 -2.52 18.98
C ILE A 243 -9.53 -2.37 19.89
N ARG A 244 -9.58 -1.34 20.72
CA ARG A 244 -10.70 -1.13 21.67
C ARG A 244 -12.02 -0.83 20.97
N ASN A 245 -11.97 -0.05 19.89
CA ASN A 245 -13.16 0.35 19.15
C ASN A 245 -13.46 -0.54 17.94
N LYS A 246 -12.61 -1.56 17.68
CA LYS A 246 -12.70 -2.50 16.56
C LYS A 246 -12.80 -1.78 15.20
N ASN A 247 -11.96 -0.76 15.01
CA ASN A 247 -11.91 -0.04 13.74
C ASN A 247 -11.20 -0.89 12.68
N GLU A 248 -11.88 -1.28 11.60
CA GLU A 248 -11.26 -2.10 10.54
C GLU A 248 -10.24 -1.32 9.69
N TYR A 249 -10.39 0.00 9.60
CA TYR A 249 -9.52 0.88 8.84
C TYR A 249 -9.35 2.23 9.54
N CYS A 250 -8.14 2.77 9.50
CA CYS A 250 -7.82 4.10 10.00
C CYS A 250 -6.81 4.76 9.07
N MET A 251 -7.03 6.02 8.74
CA MET A 251 -6.08 6.86 8.01
C MET A 251 -5.66 8.00 8.90
N GLU A 252 -4.36 8.09 9.18
CA GLU A 252 -3.78 9.24 9.85
C GLU A 252 -3.84 10.46 8.93
N VAL A 253 -4.31 11.59 9.47
CA VAL A 253 -4.38 12.87 8.77
C VAL A 253 -3.67 13.94 9.61
N THR A 254 -3.15 14.96 8.93
CA THR A 254 -2.48 16.10 9.56
C THR A 254 -3.10 17.41 9.05
N PRO A 255 -3.11 18.50 9.85
CA PRO A 255 -3.61 19.79 9.39
C PRO A 255 -2.90 20.26 8.11
N LYS A 256 -3.68 20.69 7.11
CA LYS A 256 -3.14 21.20 5.85
C LYS A 256 -2.44 22.55 6.05
N THR A 257 -1.23 22.66 5.52
CA THR A 257 -0.53 23.94 5.36
C THR A 257 -0.74 24.49 3.94
N LEU A 258 -0.18 25.67 3.65
CA LEU A 258 -0.21 26.25 2.30
C LEU A 258 0.46 25.36 1.24
N ALA A 259 1.39 24.48 1.64
CA ALA A 259 2.06 23.56 0.74
C ALA A 259 1.20 22.33 0.37
N ASP A 260 0.15 22.05 1.14
CA ASP A 260 -0.63 20.79 1.07
C ASP A 260 -1.96 20.92 0.31
N VAL A 261 -2.19 22.07 -0.35
CA VAL A 261 -3.45 22.41 -1.03
C VAL A 261 -3.87 21.41 -2.10
N LYS A 262 -2.91 20.69 -2.71
CA LYS A 262 -3.16 19.66 -3.74
C LYS A 262 -3.42 18.27 -3.18
N GLY A 263 -3.15 18.04 -1.90
CA GLY A 263 -3.35 16.73 -1.26
C GLY A 263 -4.83 16.40 -1.11
N GLY A 264 -5.16 15.11 -1.10
CA GLY A 264 -6.51 14.63 -0.77
C GLY A 264 -6.98 15.09 0.62
N THR A 265 -8.26 14.92 0.92
CA THR A 265 -8.83 15.15 2.25
C THR A 265 -9.91 14.13 2.52
N LEU A 266 -10.18 13.83 3.79
CA LEU A 266 -11.33 13.02 4.17
C LEU A 266 -12.60 13.86 4.21
N ILE A 267 -13.69 13.30 3.71
CA ILE A 267 -15.02 13.90 3.76
C ILE A 267 -16.04 12.89 4.28
N SER A 268 -17.15 13.39 4.82
CA SER A 268 -18.35 12.60 5.02
C SER A 268 -19.22 12.71 3.76
N TYR A 269 -19.55 11.59 3.15
CA TYR A 269 -20.39 11.51 1.96
C TYR A 269 -21.31 10.29 2.03
N GLU A 270 -22.64 10.53 1.95
CA GLU A 270 -23.67 9.49 1.99
C GLU A 270 -23.56 8.54 3.20
N GLY A 271 -23.25 9.11 4.37
CA GLY A 271 -23.16 8.38 5.64
C GLY A 271 -21.89 7.55 5.82
N LYS A 272 -20.92 7.66 4.90
CA LYS A 272 -19.61 7.02 4.97
C LYS A 272 -18.50 8.06 4.89
N VAL A 273 -17.32 7.68 5.39
CA VAL A 273 -16.09 8.45 5.16
C VAL A 273 -15.55 8.08 3.78
N GLN A 274 -15.18 9.09 3.00
CA GLN A 274 -14.49 8.96 1.71
C GLN A 274 -13.19 9.75 1.72
#